data_AF-A0A1Q6F3A3-F1
#
_entry.id   AF-A0A1Q6F3A3-F1
#
_cell.length_a   1.000
_cell.length_b   1.000
_cell.length_c   1.000
_cell.angle_alpha   90.00
_cell.angle_beta   90.00
_cell.angle_gamma   90.00
#
_symmetry.space_group_name_H-M   'P 1'
#
loop_
_entity.id
_entity.type
_entity.pdbx_description
1 polymer ?
#
loop_
_entity_poly.entity_id
_entity_poly.type
_entity_poly.pdbx_seq_one_letter_code
_entity_poly.pdbx_strand_id
1 'polypeptide(L)'
;MKNLNVFEIFKSSQFAFIKGNRPTDEKAIKAKKDSLAEYGMLCPITAVNGKAIIASGGHLTDLDGNDIADEHAKDYYAVLDGQHRLKAYLELGLPLEDLVVIEPLNKGVAIALLIAEMNICTKTWKGSDYMAAPAMAIKETNAAFDFAMELQRRNFPLSTISFWACGNNKLKAKDLVASLKTREMPQCLQEADGWCAKSRKWFEAASEKFTAKFLAKKYLITFIQDGYNAADDASAYTSEMEEKLKNLTQWQADKIQNARKTSTQTQEQIILDLLREHL
;
A
#
# COMPACT_ATOMS: atom_id res chain seq x y z
N MET A 1 20.65 26.71 7.48
CA MET A 1 19.86 25.95 6.49
C MET A 1 20.85 25.31 5.51
N LYS A 2 20.76 24.00 5.26
CA LYS A 2 21.55 23.39 4.16
C LYS A 2 20.81 23.75 2.87
N ASN A 3 21.47 24.43 1.93
CA ASN A 3 20.86 24.78 0.64
C ASN A 3 20.59 23.49 -0.15
N LEU A 4 19.39 23.38 -0.72
CA LEU A 4 19.07 22.34 -1.70
C LEU A 4 19.82 22.69 -2.99
N ASN A 5 20.67 21.78 -3.44
CA ASN A 5 21.38 21.92 -4.70
C ASN A 5 20.75 21.00 -5.74
N VAL A 6 20.39 21.57 -6.88
CA VAL A 6 19.96 20.86 -8.09
C VAL A 6 21.15 20.84 -9.05
N PHE A 7 21.45 19.70 -9.65
CA PHE A 7 22.52 19.60 -10.63
C PHE A 7 22.04 20.08 -12.00
N GLU A 8 22.85 20.89 -12.67
CA GLU A 8 22.70 21.13 -14.11
C GLU A 8 23.31 19.95 -14.87
N ILE A 9 22.50 19.29 -15.70
CA ILE A 9 22.88 18.05 -16.38
C ILE A 9 22.81 18.27 -17.89
N PHE A 10 23.91 17.92 -18.55
CA PHE A 10 24.05 18.14 -19.99
C PHE A 10 24.22 16.84 -20.78
N LYS A 11 24.59 15.71 -20.14
CA LYS A 11 24.82 14.42 -20.81
C LYS A 11 24.47 13.22 -19.92
N SER A 12 23.83 12.21 -20.51
CA SER A 12 23.40 10.99 -19.81
C SER A 12 24.55 10.05 -19.42
N SER A 13 25.64 10.07 -20.19
CA SER A 13 26.88 9.35 -19.87
C SER A 13 27.56 9.85 -18.60
N GLN A 14 27.04 10.90 -17.96
CA GLN A 14 27.52 11.41 -16.67
C GLN A 14 26.82 10.74 -15.50
N PHE A 15 26.02 9.68 -15.68
CA PHE A 15 25.43 8.95 -14.55
C PHE A 15 26.07 7.59 -14.37
N ALA A 16 26.24 7.20 -13.10
CA ALA A 16 26.77 5.91 -12.71
C ALA A 16 25.93 5.32 -11.56
N PHE A 17 25.99 4.00 -11.42
CA PHE A 17 25.48 3.30 -10.25
C PHE A 17 26.59 2.95 -9.29
N ILE A 18 26.23 2.76 -8.02
CA ILE A 18 27.16 2.36 -6.98
C ILE A 18 27.22 0.84 -6.93
N LYS A 19 28.43 0.30 -7.04
CA LYS A 19 28.66 -1.16 -6.98
C LYS A 19 28.20 -1.70 -5.63
N GLY A 20 27.34 -2.72 -5.66
CA GLY A 20 26.73 -3.31 -4.47
C GLY A 20 25.44 -2.63 -3.98
N ASN A 21 25.00 -1.54 -4.62
CA ASN A 21 23.63 -1.03 -4.42
C ASN A 21 22.60 -1.94 -5.10
N ARG A 22 21.31 -1.74 -4.80
CA ARG A 22 20.21 -2.57 -5.30
C ARG A 22 20.21 -2.61 -6.84
N PRO A 23 20.08 -3.80 -7.46
CA PRO A 23 19.99 -3.91 -8.91
C PRO A 23 18.70 -3.29 -9.44
N THR A 24 18.72 -2.93 -10.72
CA THR A 24 17.51 -2.50 -11.45
C THR A 24 16.70 -3.71 -11.91
N ASP A 25 15.38 -3.57 -11.90
CA ASP A 25 14.40 -4.55 -12.35
C ASP A 25 13.61 -4.03 -13.56
N GLU A 26 13.60 -4.80 -14.65
CA GLU A 26 12.92 -4.48 -15.93
C GLU A 26 11.43 -4.14 -15.73
N LYS A 27 10.72 -4.88 -14.88
CA LYS A 27 9.30 -4.65 -14.61
C LYS A 27 9.09 -3.32 -13.89
N ALA A 28 9.94 -2.98 -12.93
CA ALA A 28 9.93 -1.69 -12.25
C ALA A 28 10.29 -0.55 -13.21
N ILE A 29 11.27 -0.72 -14.10
CA ILE A 29 11.61 0.27 -15.14
C ILE A 29 10.40 0.51 -16.03
N LYS A 30 9.75 -0.55 -16.53
CA LYS A 30 8.54 -0.44 -17.36
C LYS A 30 7.43 0.37 -16.66
N ALA A 31 7.13 0.03 -15.40
CA ALA A 31 6.14 0.78 -14.62
C ALA A 31 6.52 2.27 -14.43
N LYS A 32 7.82 2.59 -14.33
CA LYS A 32 8.30 3.97 -14.29
C LYS A 32 8.20 4.68 -15.64
N LYS A 33 8.42 3.98 -16.76
CA LYS A 33 8.21 4.53 -18.11
C LYS A 33 6.74 4.91 -18.31
N ASP A 34 5.82 4.01 -17.98
CA ASP A 34 4.38 4.26 -18.10
C ASP A 34 3.96 5.49 -17.27
N SER A 35 4.46 5.58 -16.03
CA SER A 35 4.21 6.73 -15.15
C SER A 35 4.84 8.03 -15.66
N LEU A 36 6.06 8.00 -16.19
CA LEU A 36 6.75 9.18 -16.71
C LEU A 36 6.05 9.72 -17.97
N ALA A 37 5.61 8.83 -18.85
CA ALA A 37 4.88 9.21 -20.06
C ALA A 37 3.53 9.87 -19.74
N GLU A 38 2.84 9.42 -18.69
CA GLU A 38 1.52 9.94 -18.33
C GLU A 38 1.58 11.20 -17.43
N TYR A 39 2.50 11.25 -16.47
CA TYR A 39 2.51 12.29 -15.43
C TYR A 39 3.78 13.13 -15.38
N GLY A 40 4.74 12.86 -16.26
CA GLY A 40 6.08 13.43 -16.15
C GLY A 40 6.80 12.97 -14.89
N MET A 41 7.80 13.75 -14.50
CA MET A 41 8.70 13.39 -13.41
C MET A 41 8.09 13.76 -12.05
N LEU A 42 7.70 12.75 -11.24
CA LEU A 42 7.01 12.95 -9.95
C LEU A 42 7.92 13.06 -8.71
N CYS A 43 9.13 12.48 -8.72
CA CYS A 43 10.08 12.53 -7.60
C CYS A 43 11.54 12.66 -8.09
N PRO A 44 12.37 13.57 -7.56
CA PRO A 44 13.73 13.80 -8.09
C PRO A 44 14.66 12.61 -7.88
N ILE A 45 15.70 12.49 -8.71
CA ILE A 45 16.80 11.54 -8.48
C ILE A 45 17.73 12.14 -7.44
N THR A 46 18.24 11.33 -6.51
CA THR A 46 19.28 11.77 -5.57
C THR A 46 20.62 11.23 -6.00
N ALA A 47 21.60 12.10 -6.19
CA ALA A 47 22.95 11.71 -6.63
C ALA A 47 24.04 12.54 -5.94
N VAL A 48 25.28 12.07 -6.00
CA VAL A 48 26.47 12.80 -5.57
C VAL A 48 27.52 12.74 -6.68
N ASN A 49 28.51 13.64 -6.66
CA ASN A 49 29.68 13.45 -7.52
C ASN A 49 30.38 12.13 -7.16
N GLY A 50 30.76 11.33 -8.16
CA GLY A 50 31.33 10.00 -7.95
C GLY A 50 32.66 10.00 -7.19
N LYS A 51 33.39 11.12 -7.15
CA LYS A 51 34.55 11.29 -6.26
C LYS A 51 34.18 11.08 -4.79
N ALA A 52 32.97 11.46 -4.37
CA ALA A 52 32.50 11.23 -3.00
C ALA A 52 32.29 9.75 -2.69
N ILE A 53 31.93 8.94 -3.70
CA ILE A 53 31.80 7.49 -3.57
C ILE A 53 33.17 6.85 -3.35
N ILE A 54 34.15 7.19 -4.18
CA ILE A 54 35.52 6.68 -4.05
C ILE A 54 36.11 7.10 -2.70
N ALA A 55 35.92 8.35 -2.28
CA ALA A 55 36.38 8.83 -0.98
C ALA A 55 35.74 8.10 0.21
N SER A 56 34.56 7.47 0.01
CA SER A 56 33.89 6.63 1.00
C SER A 56 34.27 5.15 0.93
N GLY A 57 35.20 4.77 0.05
CA GLY A 57 35.62 3.39 -0.18
C GLY A 57 34.67 2.57 -1.06
N GLY A 58 33.75 3.22 -1.77
CA GLY A 58 32.86 2.58 -2.75
C GLY A 58 33.43 2.62 -4.16
N HIS A 59 32.79 1.89 -5.07
CA HIS A 59 33.12 1.85 -6.50
C HIS A 59 31.89 2.09 -7.36
N LEU A 60 32.10 2.42 -8.63
CA LEU A 60 31.04 2.72 -9.57
C LEU A 60 30.94 1.68 -10.68
N THR A 61 29.73 1.51 -11.20
CA THR A 61 29.46 0.87 -12.49
C THR A 61 28.73 1.83 -13.39
N ASP A 62 28.80 1.62 -14.71
CA ASP A 62 27.90 2.27 -15.65
C ASP A 62 26.45 1.78 -15.45
N LEU A 63 25.54 2.27 -16.29
CA LEU A 63 24.11 1.95 -16.22
C LEU A 63 23.77 0.51 -16.64
N ASP A 64 24.73 -0.19 -17.26
CA ASP A 64 24.63 -1.58 -17.70
C ASP A 64 25.34 -2.54 -16.73
N GLY A 65 26.03 -2.00 -15.73
CA GLY A 65 26.68 -2.76 -14.67
C GLY A 65 28.16 -3.06 -14.91
N ASN A 66 28.79 -2.46 -15.91
CA ASN A 66 30.23 -2.60 -16.13
C ASN A 66 31.00 -1.68 -15.18
N ASP A 67 32.12 -2.17 -14.64
CA ASP A 67 32.95 -1.40 -13.70
C ASP A 67 33.50 -0.10 -14.35
N ILE A 68 33.41 1.01 -13.61
CA ILE A 68 34.07 2.28 -13.94
C ILE A 68 35.33 2.39 -13.09
N ALA A 69 36.47 2.67 -13.72
CA ALA A 69 37.72 2.88 -13.00
C ALA A 69 37.62 4.11 -12.07
N ASP A 70 38.14 3.98 -10.85
CA ASP A 70 38.00 4.99 -9.79
C ASP A 70 38.51 6.40 -10.20
N GLU A 71 39.52 6.47 -11.07
CA GLU A 71 40.08 7.73 -11.60
C GLU A 71 39.08 8.52 -12.48
N HIS A 72 38.12 7.83 -13.08
CA HIS A 72 37.05 8.42 -13.89
C HIS A 72 35.79 8.75 -13.07
N ALA A 73 35.71 8.32 -11.80
CA ALA A 73 34.50 8.51 -11.00
C ALA A 73 34.06 9.98 -10.83
N LYS A 74 35.01 10.92 -10.85
CA LYS A 74 34.73 12.37 -10.75
C LYS A 74 33.86 12.92 -11.88
N ASP A 75 33.84 12.23 -13.02
CA ASP A 75 33.12 12.65 -14.23
C ASP A 75 31.65 12.18 -14.22
N TYR A 76 31.26 11.44 -13.17
CA TYR A 76 29.92 10.88 -13.00
C TYR A 76 29.19 11.42 -11.76
N TYR A 77 27.88 11.52 -11.87
CA TYR A 77 26.91 11.59 -10.81
C TYR A 77 26.51 10.16 -10.42
N ALA A 78 26.96 9.74 -9.23
CA ALA A 78 26.62 8.45 -8.67
C ALA A 78 25.20 8.51 -8.06
N VAL A 79 24.30 7.70 -8.61
CA VAL A 79 22.89 7.66 -8.19
C VAL A 79 22.77 6.93 -6.85
N LEU A 80 22.27 7.62 -5.84
CA LEU A 80 21.97 7.06 -4.52
C LEU A 80 20.55 6.47 -4.48
N ASP A 81 19.59 7.19 -5.05
CA ASP A 81 18.18 6.79 -5.16
C ASP A 81 17.60 7.25 -6.50
N GLY A 82 16.75 6.40 -7.08
CA GLY A 82 16.10 6.67 -8.36
C GLY A 82 16.69 5.93 -9.56
N GLN A 83 17.48 4.85 -9.36
CA GLN A 83 18.07 4.06 -10.46
C GLN A 83 17.05 3.65 -11.54
N HIS A 84 15.90 3.08 -11.14
CA HIS A 84 14.82 2.70 -12.07
C HIS A 84 14.20 3.90 -12.79
N ARG A 85 14.08 5.05 -12.10
CA ARG A 85 13.55 6.30 -12.69
C ARG A 85 14.52 6.84 -13.72
N LEU A 86 15.81 6.83 -13.43
CA LEU A 86 16.85 7.25 -14.37
C LEU A 86 16.83 6.36 -15.63
N LYS A 87 16.88 5.03 -15.49
CA LYS A 87 16.84 4.15 -16.67
C LYS A 87 15.57 4.38 -17.49
N ALA A 88 14.41 4.44 -16.85
CA ALA A 88 13.15 4.73 -17.53
C ALA A 88 13.16 6.06 -18.30
N TYR A 89 13.69 7.12 -17.68
CA TYR A 89 13.80 8.44 -18.29
C TYR A 89 14.69 8.44 -19.53
N LEU A 90 15.88 7.82 -19.40
CA LEU A 90 16.86 7.73 -20.48
C LEU A 90 16.37 6.83 -21.64
N GLU A 91 15.73 5.70 -21.34
CA GLU A 91 15.16 4.79 -22.35
C GLU A 91 14.01 5.42 -23.14
N LEU A 92 13.28 6.38 -22.54
CA LEU A 92 12.26 7.16 -23.24
C LEU A 92 12.86 8.28 -24.12
N GLY A 93 14.17 8.53 -24.05
CA GLY A 93 14.82 9.60 -24.81
C GLY A 93 14.36 11.00 -24.42
N LEU A 94 13.94 11.19 -23.15
CA LEU A 94 13.45 12.47 -22.68
C LEU A 94 14.59 13.50 -22.54
N PRO A 95 14.30 14.81 -22.71
CA PRO A 95 15.33 15.86 -22.65
C PRO A 95 16.02 15.91 -21.28
N LEU A 96 17.35 16.04 -21.24
CA LEU A 96 18.09 16.00 -19.97
C LEU A 96 17.94 17.29 -19.17
N GLU A 97 17.64 18.40 -19.83
CA GLU A 97 17.33 19.69 -19.23
C GLU A 97 16.11 19.63 -18.29
N ASP A 98 15.19 18.70 -18.54
CA ASP A 98 13.99 18.48 -17.70
C ASP A 98 14.25 17.48 -16.57
N LEU A 99 15.42 16.83 -16.55
CA LEU A 99 15.77 15.84 -15.54
C LEU A 99 16.19 16.51 -14.23
N VAL A 100 15.34 16.41 -13.21
CA VAL A 100 15.63 16.94 -11.88
C VAL A 100 16.46 15.95 -11.06
N VAL A 101 17.72 16.32 -10.80
CA VAL A 101 18.63 15.58 -9.91
C VAL A 101 19.10 16.50 -8.79
N ILE A 102 19.03 16.00 -7.56
CA ILE A 102 19.38 16.74 -6.36
C ILE A 102 20.52 16.07 -5.59
N GLU A 103 21.25 16.87 -4.83
CA GLU A 103 22.15 16.35 -3.80
C GLU A 103 21.38 15.81 -2.59
N PRO A 104 22.00 14.92 -1.80
CA PRO A 104 21.48 14.54 -0.49
C PRO A 104 21.12 15.73 0.38
N LEU A 105 19.90 15.71 0.92
CA LEU A 105 19.43 16.74 1.85
C LEU A 105 20.28 16.79 3.13
N ASN A 106 20.82 15.65 3.56
CA ASN A 106 21.72 15.56 4.69
C ASN A 106 23.13 15.08 4.30
N LYS A 107 23.97 16.03 3.89
CA LYS A 107 25.39 15.79 3.55
C LYS A 107 26.30 15.35 4.71
N GLY A 108 25.79 15.32 5.95
CA GLY A 108 26.59 14.94 7.14
C GLY A 108 26.52 13.45 7.49
N VAL A 109 25.68 12.69 6.78
CA VAL A 109 25.50 11.25 6.99
C VAL A 109 26.39 10.50 6.00
N ALA A 110 26.99 9.39 6.42
CA ALA A 110 27.77 8.52 5.55
C ALA A 110 26.89 8.01 4.38
N ILE A 111 27.44 7.99 3.17
CA ILE A 111 26.68 7.68 1.94
C ILE A 111 25.99 6.32 2.01
N ALA A 112 26.69 5.28 2.49
CA ALA A 112 26.10 3.94 2.64
C ALA A 112 24.91 3.92 3.62
N LEU A 113 25.02 4.64 4.74
CA LEU A 113 23.93 4.76 5.71
C LEU A 113 22.77 5.56 5.12
N LEU A 114 23.04 6.62 4.36
CA LEU A 114 22.01 7.39 3.68
C LEU A 114 21.22 6.51 2.68
N ILE A 115 21.91 5.72 1.85
CA ILE A 115 21.26 4.78 0.92
C ILE A 115 20.40 3.77 1.69
N ALA A 116 20.91 3.22 2.79
CA ALA A 116 20.16 2.27 3.61
C ALA A 116 18.89 2.90 4.22
N GLU A 117 19.00 4.07 4.84
CA GLU A 117 17.89 4.78 5.47
C GLU A 117 16.82 5.20 4.44
N MET A 118 17.22 5.69 3.25
CA MET A 118 16.27 6.00 2.17
C MET A 118 15.43 4.78 1.76
N ASN A 119 16.00 3.59 1.81
CA ASN A 119 15.30 2.35 1.50
C ASN A 119 14.47 1.81 2.68
N ILE A 120 14.93 1.95 3.92
CA ILE A 120 14.26 1.42 5.12
C ILE A 120 13.09 2.32 5.56
N CYS A 121 13.25 3.64 5.45
CA CYS A 121 12.24 4.59 5.91
C CYS A 121 11.05 4.74 4.94
N THR A 122 11.12 4.20 3.73
CA THR A 122 10.02 4.24 2.77
C THR A 122 9.04 3.10 3.03
N LYS A 123 7.78 3.45 3.34
CA LYS A 123 6.68 2.48 3.44
C LYS A 123 5.86 2.51 2.17
N THR A 124 5.85 1.39 1.44
CA THR A 124 4.92 1.19 0.32
C THR A 124 3.48 1.26 0.84
N TRP A 125 2.60 1.91 0.06
CA TRP A 125 1.17 1.91 0.36
C TRP A 125 0.63 0.48 0.45
N LYS A 126 -0.04 0.15 1.55
CA LYS A 126 -0.84 -1.08 1.68
C LYS A 126 -2.22 -0.85 1.08
N GLY A 127 -2.97 -1.93 0.86
CA GLY A 127 -4.27 -1.89 0.16
C GLY A 127 -5.22 -0.80 0.66
N SER A 128 -5.36 -0.61 1.97
CA SER A 128 -6.29 0.38 2.52
C SER A 128 -5.76 1.83 2.45
N ASP A 129 -4.46 2.05 2.24
CA ASP A 129 -3.91 3.39 2.03
C ASP A 129 -4.43 3.99 0.71
N TYR A 130 -4.68 3.14 -0.29
CA TYR A 130 -5.25 3.56 -1.58
C TYR A 130 -6.63 4.18 -1.47
N MET A 131 -7.33 4.07 -0.34
CA MET A 131 -8.63 4.71 -0.13
C MET A 131 -8.52 6.19 0.24
N ALA A 132 -7.36 6.65 0.70
CA ALA A 132 -7.16 8.07 1.03
C ALA A 132 -7.31 8.98 -0.19
N ALA A 133 -6.89 8.50 -1.36
CA ALA A 133 -6.88 9.28 -2.59
C ALA A 133 -8.29 9.45 -3.20
N PRO A 134 -9.12 8.39 -3.33
CA PRO A 134 -10.53 8.49 -3.67
C PRO A 134 -11.32 9.40 -2.74
N ALA A 135 -11.04 9.38 -1.43
CA ALA A 135 -11.70 10.27 -0.46
C ALA A 135 -11.47 11.76 -0.73
N MET A 136 -10.40 12.12 -1.46
CA MET A 136 -10.15 13.50 -1.91
C MET A 136 -10.75 13.80 -3.29
N ALA A 137 -10.92 12.80 -4.14
CA ALA A 137 -11.26 12.97 -5.55
C ALA A 137 -12.76 12.79 -5.86
N ILE A 138 -13.44 11.91 -5.12
CA ILE A 138 -14.86 11.61 -5.30
C ILE A 138 -15.69 12.70 -4.61
N LYS A 139 -16.61 13.31 -5.37
CA LYS A 139 -17.46 14.41 -4.86
C LYS A 139 -18.72 13.91 -4.16
N GLU A 140 -19.30 12.82 -4.65
CA GLU A 140 -20.55 12.25 -4.15
C GLU A 140 -20.25 10.86 -3.56
N THR A 141 -20.54 10.70 -2.27
CA THR A 141 -20.34 9.44 -1.54
C THR A 141 -21.69 8.82 -1.17
N ASN A 142 -21.67 7.53 -0.84
CA ASN A 142 -22.82 6.82 -0.28
C ASN A 142 -22.44 6.17 1.07
N ALA A 143 -23.44 5.55 1.71
CA ALA A 143 -23.26 4.91 3.02
C ALA A 143 -22.18 3.81 3.00
N ALA A 144 -22.06 3.06 1.90
CA ALA A 144 -21.04 2.02 1.75
C ALA A 144 -19.62 2.61 1.71
N PHE A 145 -19.43 3.73 0.99
CA PHE A 145 -18.16 4.44 0.97
C PHE A 145 -17.80 5.01 2.33
N ASP A 146 -18.75 5.66 3.00
CA ASP A 146 -18.52 6.26 4.31
C ASP A 146 -18.17 5.20 5.35
N PHE A 147 -18.84 4.04 5.29
CA PHE A 147 -18.49 2.88 6.12
C PHE A 147 -17.10 2.34 5.81
N ALA A 148 -16.76 2.20 4.53
CA ALA A 148 -15.43 1.75 4.13
C ALA A 148 -14.33 2.70 4.63
N MET A 149 -14.55 4.02 4.57
CA MET A 149 -13.64 5.05 5.08
C MET A 149 -13.51 5.02 6.61
N GLU A 150 -14.60 4.76 7.34
CA GLU A 150 -14.57 4.55 8.79
C GLU A 150 -13.64 3.37 9.15
N LEU A 151 -13.81 2.23 8.48
CA LEU A 151 -12.99 1.05 8.71
C LEU A 151 -11.52 1.28 8.33
N GLN A 152 -11.27 2.05 7.27
CA GLN A 152 -9.92 2.45 6.87
C GLN A 152 -9.23 3.27 7.95
N ARG A 153 -9.92 4.27 8.54
CA ARG A 153 -9.39 5.08 9.65
C ARG A 153 -9.07 4.24 10.88
N ARG A 154 -9.82 3.15 11.08
CA ARG A 154 -9.57 2.13 12.12
C ARG A 154 -8.47 1.13 11.74
N ASN A 155 -7.76 1.36 10.64
CA ASN A 155 -6.62 0.58 10.16
C ASN A 155 -6.99 -0.85 9.71
N PHE A 156 -8.22 -1.07 9.24
CA PHE A 156 -8.64 -2.38 8.75
C PHE A 156 -7.94 -2.72 7.42
N PRO A 157 -7.61 -4.00 7.16
CA PRO A 157 -7.12 -4.43 5.86
C PRO A 157 -8.16 -4.23 4.76
N LEU A 158 -7.76 -3.75 3.57
CA LEU A 158 -8.66 -3.50 2.44
C LEU A 158 -9.61 -4.67 2.15
N SER A 159 -9.09 -5.89 2.20
CA SER A 159 -9.91 -7.06 1.90
C SER A 159 -10.98 -7.34 2.96
N THR A 160 -10.75 -6.96 4.22
CA THR A 160 -11.78 -7.05 5.28
C THR A 160 -12.78 -5.89 5.13
N ILE A 161 -12.30 -4.69 4.79
CA ILE A 161 -13.15 -3.55 4.45
C ILE A 161 -14.11 -3.90 3.31
N SER A 162 -13.60 -4.57 2.26
CA SER A 162 -14.41 -5.05 1.14
C SER A 162 -15.58 -5.93 1.59
N PHE A 163 -15.34 -6.86 2.53
CA PHE A 163 -16.39 -7.73 3.03
C PHE A 163 -17.43 -6.97 3.86
N TRP A 164 -16.98 -6.11 4.77
CA TRP A 164 -17.90 -5.30 5.58
C TRP A 164 -18.71 -4.32 4.72
N ALA A 165 -18.08 -3.57 3.83
CA ALA A 165 -18.75 -2.53 3.06
C ALA A 165 -19.52 -3.08 1.84
N CYS A 166 -18.96 -4.05 1.11
CA CYS A 166 -19.48 -4.50 -0.18
C CYS A 166 -20.06 -5.92 -0.18
N GLY A 167 -19.85 -6.70 0.87
CA GLY A 167 -20.32 -8.09 0.92
C GLY A 167 -19.63 -9.00 -0.08
N ASN A 168 -18.40 -8.68 -0.44
CA ASN A 168 -17.55 -9.51 -1.29
C ASN A 168 -16.11 -9.00 -1.19
N ASN A 169 -15.17 -9.69 -1.82
CA ASN A 169 -13.78 -9.25 -1.89
C ASN A 169 -13.46 -8.56 -3.23
N LYS A 170 -14.37 -7.75 -3.79
CA LYS A 170 -14.16 -7.06 -5.09
C LYS A 170 -13.54 -5.67 -4.97
N LEU A 171 -13.55 -5.02 -3.80
CA LEU A 171 -12.87 -3.74 -3.64
C LEU A 171 -11.35 -3.94 -3.66
N LYS A 172 -10.68 -3.52 -4.74
CA LYS A 172 -9.22 -3.66 -4.91
C LYS A 172 -8.53 -2.30 -5.04
N ALA A 173 -7.23 -2.29 -4.73
CA ALA A 173 -6.38 -1.12 -4.88
C ALA A 173 -6.39 -0.54 -6.30
N LYS A 174 -6.46 -1.38 -7.34
CA LYS A 174 -6.54 -0.93 -8.73
C LYS A 174 -7.79 -0.11 -9.01
N ASP A 175 -8.92 -0.46 -8.40
CA ASP A 175 -10.21 0.22 -8.64
C ASP A 175 -10.21 1.57 -7.92
N LEU A 176 -9.63 1.62 -6.71
CA LEU A 176 -9.38 2.87 -5.98
C LEU A 176 -8.42 3.80 -6.73
N VAL A 177 -7.36 3.26 -7.37
CA VAL A 177 -6.47 4.07 -8.21
C VAL A 177 -7.20 4.57 -9.46
N ALA A 178 -8.07 3.74 -10.08
CA ALA A 178 -8.86 4.16 -11.23
C ALA A 178 -9.82 5.32 -10.89
N SER A 179 -10.40 5.31 -9.69
CA SER A 179 -11.24 6.40 -9.16
C SER A 179 -10.56 7.77 -9.15
N LEU A 180 -9.22 7.83 -9.08
CA LEU A 180 -8.50 9.10 -9.15
C LEU A 180 -8.64 9.78 -10.52
N LYS A 181 -8.73 8.99 -11.59
CA LYS A 181 -8.89 9.49 -12.96
C LYS A 181 -10.36 9.75 -13.28
N THR A 182 -11.21 8.77 -12.99
CA THR A 182 -12.64 8.83 -13.35
C THR A 182 -13.41 9.77 -12.43
N ARG A 183 -12.92 10.01 -11.21
CA ARG A 183 -13.65 10.66 -10.11
C ARG A 183 -14.93 9.92 -9.70
N GLU A 184 -15.03 8.67 -10.11
CA GLU A 184 -16.16 7.79 -9.80
C GLU A 184 -15.78 6.83 -8.67
N MET A 185 -16.75 6.57 -7.80
CA MET A 185 -16.62 5.55 -6.77
C MET A 185 -16.45 4.14 -7.37
N PRO A 186 -15.67 3.23 -6.76
CA PRO A 186 -15.63 1.85 -7.21
C PRO A 186 -17.02 1.22 -7.31
N GLN A 187 -17.30 0.52 -8.41
CA GLN A 187 -18.63 -0.05 -8.69
C GLN A 187 -19.15 -0.93 -7.54
N CYS A 188 -18.29 -1.71 -6.90
CA CYS A 188 -18.67 -2.56 -5.77
C CYS A 188 -19.16 -1.78 -4.54
N LEU A 189 -18.83 -0.49 -4.40
CA LEU A 189 -19.36 0.39 -3.36
C LEU A 189 -20.66 1.07 -3.80
N GLN A 190 -20.81 1.38 -5.10
CA GLN A 190 -22.06 1.91 -5.66
C GLN A 190 -23.21 0.90 -5.51
N GLU A 191 -22.94 -0.38 -5.77
CA GLU A 191 -23.93 -1.46 -5.74
C GLU A 191 -24.20 -2.01 -4.33
N ALA A 192 -23.53 -1.46 -3.30
CA ALA A 192 -23.49 -2.07 -1.97
C ALA A 192 -24.59 -1.60 -1.02
N ASP A 193 -25.46 -0.64 -1.38
CA ASP A 193 -26.38 -0.01 -0.42
C ASP A 193 -27.23 -1.02 0.39
N GLY A 194 -27.79 -2.04 -0.27
CA GLY A 194 -28.56 -3.10 0.40
C GLY A 194 -27.72 -4.04 1.28
N TRP A 195 -26.42 -4.19 1.02
CA TRP A 195 -25.50 -4.94 1.89
C TRP A 195 -24.98 -4.09 3.04
N CYS A 196 -24.54 -2.86 2.75
CA CYS A 196 -23.95 -1.97 3.73
C CYS A 196 -24.91 -1.69 4.89
N ALA A 197 -26.20 -1.46 4.61
CA ALA A 197 -27.19 -1.17 5.65
C ALA A 197 -27.29 -2.27 6.72
N LYS A 198 -27.33 -3.55 6.31
CA LYS A 198 -27.38 -4.69 7.24
C LYS A 198 -26.02 -4.97 7.90
N SER A 199 -24.95 -4.90 7.11
CA SER A 199 -23.59 -5.14 7.57
C SER A 199 -23.14 -4.14 8.63
N ARG A 200 -23.55 -2.88 8.50
CA ARG A 200 -23.31 -1.83 9.49
C ARG A 200 -23.94 -2.17 10.85
N LYS A 201 -25.18 -2.66 10.86
CA LYS A 201 -25.86 -3.06 12.11
C LYS A 201 -25.14 -4.22 12.80
N TRP A 202 -24.74 -5.25 12.04
CA TRP A 202 -23.95 -6.36 12.58
C TRP A 202 -22.61 -5.88 13.11
N PHE A 203 -21.94 -4.97 12.40
CA PHE A 203 -20.66 -4.42 12.81
C PHE A 203 -20.76 -3.60 14.11
N GLU A 204 -21.79 -2.77 14.23
CA GLU A 204 -22.06 -1.97 15.43
C GLU A 204 -22.34 -2.89 16.63
N ALA A 205 -23.25 -3.87 16.48
CA ALA A 205 -23.53 -4.86 17.52
C ALA A 205 -22.27 -5.66 17.93
N ALA A 206 -21.49 -6.13 16.95
CA ALA A 206 -20.26 -6.85 17.20
C ALA A 206 -19.19 -5.98 17.88
N SER A 207 -19.13 -4.69 17.56
CA SER A 207 -18.15 -3.75 18.12
C SER A 207 -18.34 -3.48 19.61
N GLU A 208 -19.51 -3.80 20.18
CA GLU A 208 -19.74 -3.70 21.62
C GLU A 208 -19.02 -4.80 22.42
N LYS A 209 -18.72 -5.95 21.81
CA LYS A 209 -18.15 -7.13 22.50
C LYS A 209 -16.76 -7.49 21.98
N PHE A 210 -16.55 -7.36 20.67
CA PHE A 210 -15.32 -7.74 20.00
C PHE A 210 -14.36 -6.56 19.83
N THR A 211 -13.07 -6.83 20.00
CA THR A 211 -12.04 -5.84 19.73
C THR A 211 -11.94 -5.48 18.25
N ALA A 212 -11.56 -4.23 17.95
CA ALA A 212 -11.28 -3.80 16.57
C ALA A 212 -10.24 -4.70 15.86
N LYS A 213 -9.26 -5.21 16.61
CA LYS A 213 -8.25 -6.14 16.08
C LYS A 213 -8.86 -7.47 15.62
N PHE A 214 -9.87 -7.97 16.31
CA PHE A 214 -10.61 -9.17 15.89
C PHE A 214 -11.49 -8.88 14.68
N LEU A 215 -12.27 -7.79 14.72
CA LEU A 215 -13.16 -7.38 13.61
C LEU A 215 -12.42 -7.03 12.31
N ALA A 216 -11.15 -6.65 12.40
CA ALA A 216 -10.27 -6.43 11.26
C ALA A 216 -9.86 -7.75 10.57
N LYS A 217 -10.04 -8.90 11.22
CA LYS A 217 -9.94 -10.21 10.60
C LYS A 217 -11.25 -10.55 9.90
N LYS A 218 -11.17 -11.39 8.87
CA LYS A 218 -12.34 -11.75 8.06
C LYS A 218 -13.31 -12.71 8.73
N TYR A 219 -12.86 -13.45 9.76
CA TYR A 219 -13.57 -14.59 10.32
C TYR A 219 -15.05 -14.33 10.61
N LEU A 220 -15.36 -13.23 11.33
CA LEU A 220 -16.73 -12.91 11.68
C LEU A 220 -17.57 -12.54 10.45
N ILE A 221 -17.08 -11.61 9.62
CA ILE A 221 -17.87 -11.13 8.47
C ILE A 221 -18.06 -12.20 7.41
N THR A 222 -17.07 -13.07 7.18
CA THR A 222 -17.24 -14.20 6.26
C THR A 222 -18.19 -15.24 6.83
N PHE A 223 -18.14 -15.50 8.14
CA PHE A 223 -19.11 -16.38 8.81
C PHE A 223 -20.55 -15.88 8.66
N ILE A 224 -20.80 -14.60 8.95
CA ILE A 224 -22.11 -13.98 8.79
C ILE A 224 -22.56 -14.00 7.32
N GLN A 225 -21.63 -13.71 6.40
CA GLN A 225 -21.92 -13.73 4.97
C GLN A 225 -22.30 -15.12 4.47
N ASP A 226 -21.56 -16.15 4.88
CA ASP A 226 -21.81 -17.53 4.45
C ASP A 226 -23.18 -18.00 4.92
N GLY A 227 -23.55 -17.68 6.17
CA GLY A 227 -24.89 -17.95 6.68
C GLY A 227 -25.98 -17.16 5.95
N TYR A 228 -25.75 -15.87 5.68
CA TYR A 228 -26.70 -15.04 4.93
C TYR A 228 -26.95 -15.60 3.52
N ASN A 229 -25.91 -16.04 2.82
CA ASN A 229 -26.02 -16.58 1.47
C ASN A 229 -26.70 -17.97 1.43
N ALA A 230 -26.63 -18.72 2.53
CA ALA A 230 -27.23 -20.04 2.65
C ALA A 230 -28.65 -20.02 3.24
N ALA A 231 -29.11 -18.87 3.75
CA ALA A 231 -30.41 -18.76 4.39
C ALA A 231 -31.56 -18.74 3.35
N ASP A 232 -32.59 -19.54 3.60
CA ASP A 232 -33.83 -19.52 2.81
C ASP A 232 -34.55 -18.16 2.93
N ASP A 233 -34.48 -17.53 4.11
CA ASP A 233 -34.96 -16.18 4.37
C ASP A 233 -33.82 -15.27 4.85
N ALA A 234 -33.27 -14.50 3.91
CA ALA A 234 -32.19 -13.56 4.15
C ALA A 234 -32.58 -12.39 5.10
N SER A 235 -33.85 -12.01 5.14
CA SER A 235 -34.35 -10.94 6.01
C SER A 235 -34.45 -11.41 7.46
N ALA A 236 -34.99 -12.62 7.66
CA ALA A 236 -35.03 -13.27 8.96
C ALA A 236 -33.61 -13.48 9.52
N TYR A 237 -32.71 -14.04 8.69
CA TYR A 237 -31.30 -14.24 9.08
C TYR A 237 -30.63 -12.93 9.51
N THR A 238 -30.90 -11.83 8.78
CA THR A 238 -30.31 -10.53 9.10
C THR A 238 -30.69 -10.04 10.48
N SER A 239 -31.97 -10.17 10.84
CA SER A 239 -32.50 -9.72 12.14
C SER A 239 -32.03 -10.64 13.27
N GLU A 240 -32.06 -11.96 13.04
CA GLU A 240 -31.61 -12.95 14.02
C GLU A 240 -30.12 -12.81 14.34
N MET A 241 -29.28 -12.62 13.31
CA MET A 241 -27.84 -12.44 13.51
C MET A 241 -27.52 -11.15 14.28
N GLU A 242 -28.25 -10.05 14.01
CA GLU A 242 -28.11 -8.81 14.76
C GLU A 242 -28.45 -9.02 16.25
N GLU A 243 -29.54 -9.72 16.55
CA GLU A 243 -29.97 -10.02 17.91
C GLU A 243 -28.98 -10.94 18.64
N LYS A 244 -28.50 -12.00 17.97
CA LYS A 244 -27.49 -12.91 18.53
C LYS A 244 -26.19 -12.19 18.86
N LEU A 245 -25.73 -11.28 18.00
CA LEU A 245 -24.56 -10.45 18.27
C LEU A 245 -24.77 -9.54 19.49
N LYS A 246 -25.95 -8.92 19.63
CA LYS A 246 -26.30 -8.07 20.79
C LYS A 246 -26.36 -8.87 22.09
N ASN A 247 -26.89 -10.09 22.04
CA ASN A 247 -27.06 -10.97 23.18
C ASN A 247 -25.81 -11.78 23.54
N LEU A 248 -24.75 -11.70 22.72
CA LEU A 248 -23.49 -12.37 22.99
C LEU A 248 -22.88 -11.83 24.29
N THR A 249 -22.60 -12.72 25.24
CA THR A 249 -21.95 -12.32 26.49
C THR A 249 -20.49 -11.95 26.25
N GLN A 250 -19.94 -11.09 27.11
CA GLN A 250 -18.51 -10.72 27.01
C GLN A 250 -17.60 -11.95 27.11
N TRP A 251 -17.95 -12.93 27.96
CA TRP A 251 -17.19 -14.17 28.11
C TRP A 251 -17.17 -14.99 26.82
N GLN A 252 -18.30 -15.12 26.11
CA GLN A 252 -18.34 -15.82 24.82
C GLN A 252 -17.50 -15.08 23.76
N ALA A 253 -17.63 -13.75 23.69
CA ALA A 253 -16.83 -12.93 22.77
C ALA A 253 -15.32 -13.08 23.05
N ASP A 254 -14.92 -13.09 24.32
CA ASP A 254 -13.53 -13.29 24.74
C ASP A 254 -13.01 -14.69 24.42
N LYS A 255 -13.83 -15.73 24.60
CA LYS A 255 -13.52 -17.11 24.20
C LYS A 255 -13.24 -17.20 22.69
N ILE A 256 -14.09 -16.55 21.87
CA ILE A 256 -13.94 -16.50 20.42
C ILE A 256 -12.68 -15.72 20.01
N GLN A 257 -12.53 -14.46 20.45
CA GLN A 257 -11.48 -13.58 19.90
C GLN A 257 -10.06 -13.94 20.36
N ASN A 258 -9.95 -14.63 21.49
CA ASN A 258 -8.68 -15.10 22.05
C ASN A 258 -8.38 -16.58 21.75
N ALA A 259 -9.21 -17.24 20.96
CA ALA A 259 -8.99 -18.63 20.54
C ALA A 259 -7.60 -18.83 19.94
N ARG A 260 -6.98 -19.98 20.24
CA ARG A 260 -5.62 -20.34 19.79
C ARG A 260 -5.65 -21.68 19.07
N LYS A 261 -4.74 -21.87 18.11
CA LYS A 261 -4.55 -23.16 17.44
C LYS A 261 -4.21 -24.27 18.44
N THR A 262 -4.61 -25.49 18.11
CA THR A 262 -4.23 -26.73 18.81
C THR A 262 -3.29 -27.55 17.93
N SER A 263 -2.95 -28.77 18.37
CA SER A 263 -2.21 -29.74 17.54
C SER A 263 -3.04 -30.28 16.37
N THR A 264 -4.37 -30.22 16.46
CA THR A 264 -5.29 -30.85 15.50
C THR A 264 -6.11 -29.85 14.69
N GLN A 265 -6.28 -28.61 15.16
CA GLN A 265 -7.11 -27.59 14.51
C GLN A 265 -6.37 -26.26 14.38
N THR A 266 -6.63 -25.59 13.25
CA THR A 266 -6.14 -24.22 13.03
C THR A 266 -6.87 -23.24 13.93
N GLN A 267 -6.26 -22.07 14.18
CA GLN A 267 -6.93 -21.01 14.94
C GLN A 267 -8.24 -20.57 14.27
N GLU A 268 -8.26 -20.52 12.94
CA GLU A 268 -9.45 -20.15 12.16
C GLU A 268 -10.58 -21.17 12.33
N GLN A 269 -10.30 -22.47 12.25
CA GLN A 269 -11.31 -23.51 12.47
C GLN A 269 -11.95 -23.39 13.84
N ILE A 270 -11.14 -23.22 14.89
CA ILE A 270 -11.64 -23.08 16.26
C ILE A 270 -12.52 -21.82 16.40
N ILE A 271 -12.11 -20.70 15.79
CA ILE A 271 -12.93 -19.47 15.80
C ILE A 271 -14.27 -19.72 15.11
N LEU A 272 -14.28 -20.37 13.94
CA LEU A 272 -15.52 -20.67 13.20
C LEU A 272 -16.43 -21.62 13.97
N ASP A 273 -15.88 -22.63 14.65
CA ASP A 273 -16.65 -23.56 15.47
C ASP A 273 -17.28 -22.84 16.68
N LEU A 274 -16.53 -21.96 17.34
CA LEU A 274 -17.06 -21.14 18.45
C LEU A 274 -18.09 -20.11 17.98
N LEU A 275 -17.95 -19.57 16.76
CA LEU A 275 -18.95 -18.70 16.17
C LEU A 275 -20.24 -19.50 15.94
N ARG A 276 -20.20 -20.70 15.36
CA ARG A 276 -21.37 -21.58 15.19
C ARG A 276 -22.02 -22.00 16.51
N GLU A 277 -21.23 -22.15 17.57
CA GLU A 277 -21.73 -22.50 18.92
C GLU A 277 -22.56 -21.35 19.53
N HIS A 278 -22.27 -20.10 19.16
CA HIS A 278 -22.77 -18.92 19.87
C HIS A 278 -23.59 -17.95 19.01
N LEU A 279 -23.54 -18.08 17.67
CA LEU A 279 -24.24 -17.28 16.68
C LEU A 279 -24.87 -18.21 15.62
#